data_AF-A0A8T7B4P7-F1
#
_entry.id   AF-A0A8T7B4P7-F1
#
_cell.length_a   1.000
_cell.length_b   1.000
_cell.length_c   1.000
_cell.angle_alpha   90.00
_cell.angle_beta   90.00
_cell.angle_gamma   90.00
#
_symmetry.space_group_name_H-M   'P 1'
#
loop_
_entity.id
_entity.type
_entity.pdbx_description
1 polymer ?
#
loop_
_entity_poly.entity_id
_entity_poly.type
_entity_poly.pdbx_seq_one_letter_code
_entity_poly.pdbx_strand_id
1 'polypeptide(L)' 'MIEIETKAVLENPADIGSKLAALGYEFSEPIVQEDEIFFRDGDEVKGLWLSKTVLRIRTVNDRHTLTVKQHRCDDSDQFN' A
#
# COMPACT_ATOMS: atom_id res chain seq x y z
N MET A 1 -12.57 -10.93 0.33
CA MET A 1 -12.46 -9.50 -0.01
C MET A 1 -11.45 -9.37 -1.14
N ILE A 2 -11.71 -8.50 -2.11
CA ILE A 2 -10.78 -8.20 -3.22
C ILE A 2 -10.45 -6.71 -3.10
N GLU A 3 -9.18 -6.36 -3.06
CA GLU A 3 -8.67 -4.98 -3.05
C GLU A 3 -8.10 -4.70 -4.44
N ILE A 4 -8.51 -3.59 -5.06
CA ILE A 4 -7.96 -3.09 -6.32
C ILE A 4 -7.29 -1.75 -5.98
N GLU A 5 -5.98 -1.67 -6.21
CA GLU A 5 -5.15 -0.52 -5.83
C GLU A 5 -4.19 -0.16 -6.97
N THR A 6 -4.01 1.14 -7.23
CA THR A 6 -2.94 1.65 -8.12
C THR A 6 -2.03 2.57 -7.32
N LYS A 7 -0.72 2.34 -7.43
CA LYS A 7 0.31 3.14 -6.75
C LYS A 7 1.07 3.97 -7.78
N ALA A 8 1.34 5.23 -7.44
CA ALA A 8 2.17 6.12 -8.25
C ALA A 8 3.22 6.80 -7.35
N VAL A 9 4.42 7.01 -7.90
CA VAL A 9 5.46 7.79 -7.23
C VAL A 9 5.20 9.27 -7.48
N LEU A 10 5.13 10.06 -6.41
CA LEU A 10 4.99 11.52 -6.51
C LEU A 10 6.36 12.18 -6.61
N GLU A 11 6.65 12.80 -7.76
CA GLU A 11 7.91 13.57 -7.94
C GLU A 11 7.88 14.90 -7.16
N ASN A 12 6.72 15.55 -7.08
CA ASN A 12 6.52 16.76 -6.29
C ASN A 12 5.30 16.60 -5.35
N PRO A 13 5.53 16.22 -4.08
CA PRO A 13 4.45 16.06 -3.11
C PRO A 13 3.69 17.36 -2.77
N ALA A 14 4.29 18.54 -2.98
CA ALA A 14 3.69 19.81 -2.60
C ALA A 14 2.41 20.14 -3.41
N ASP A 15 2.33 19.67 -4.65
CA ASP A 15 1.25 20.03 -5.58
C ASP A 15 0.07 19.05 -5.57
N ILE A 16 0.22 17.88 -4.92
CA ILE A 16 -0.84 16.86 -4.94
C ILE A 16 -2.07 17.32 -4.14
N GLY A 17 -1.84 18.08 -3.07
CA GLY A 17 -2.87 18.62 -2.19
C GLY A 17 -3.89 19.46 -2.96
N SER A 18 -3.41 20.48 -3.66
CA SER A 18 -4.25 21.40 -4.43
C SER A 18 -4.97 20.71 -5.58
N LYS A 19 -4.32 19.77 -6.26
CA LYS A 19 -4.93 18.99 -7.36
C LYS A 19 -6.06 18.10 -6.89
N LEU A 20 -5.89 17.40 -5.77
CA LEU A 20 -6.94 16.56 -5.19
C LEU A 20 -8.09 17.39 -4.61
N ALA A 21 -7.78 18.53 -3.96
CA ALA A 21 -8.80 19.46 -3.48
C ALA A 21 -9.66 20.01 -4.63
N ALA A 22 -9.08 20.31 -5.79
CA ALA A 22 -9.81 20.74 -6.98
C ALA A 22 -10.78 19.68 -7.53
N LEU A 23 -10.56 18.40 -7.19
CA LEU A 23 -11.46 17.29 -7.52
C LEU A 23 -12.51 17.03 -6.44
N GLY A 24 -12.56 17.85 -5.38
CA GLY A 24 -13.53 17.74 -4.29
C GLY A 24 -13.14 16.78 -3.17
N TYR A 25 -11.87 16.35 -3.11
CA TYR A 25 -11.38 15.53 -1.99
C TYR A 25 -11.03 16.38 -0.78
N GLU A 26 -11.36 15.88 0.40
CA GLU A 26 -10.99 16.47 1.68
C GLU A 26 -9.77 15.74 2.26
N PHE A 27 -8.85 16.51 2.84
CA PHE A 27 -7.67 15.98 3.50
C PHE A 27 -7.93 15.80 4.99
N SER A 28 -7.54 14.65 5.53
CA SER A 28 -7.36 14.50 6.96
C SER A 28 -5.99 15.04 7.38
N GLU A 29 -5.84 15.26 8.69
CA GLU A 29 -4.51 15.42 9.28
C GLU A 29 -3.63 14.19 8.96
N PRO A 30 -2.30 14.37 8.85
CA PRO A 30 -1.37 13.26 8.67
C PRO A 30 -1.51 12.21 9.78
N ILE A 31 -1.60 10.95 9.39
CA ILE A 31 -1.69 9.82 10.31
C ILE A 31 -0.37 9.04 10.25
N VAL A 32 0.27 8.88 11.41
CA VAL A 32 1.45 8.01 11.54
C VAL A 32 0.99 6.55 11.53
N GLN A 33 1.60 5.74 10.68
CA GLN A 33 1.33 4.31 10.57
C GLN A 33 2.64 3.55 10.72
N GLU A 34 2.68 2.60 11.64
CA GLU A 34 3.82 1.71 11.84
C GLU A 34 3.44 0.32 11.35
N ASP A 35 4.21 -0.20 10.38
CA ASP A 35 3.96 -1.50 9.75
C ASP A 35 5.07 -2.48 10.10
N GLU A 36 4.72 -3.53 10.84
CA GLU A 36 5.54 -4.73 10.97
C GLU A 36 5.15 -5.72 9.88
N ILE A 37 6.11 -6.10 9.04
CA ILE A 37 5.86 -6.98 7.90
C ILE A 37 6.65 -8.27 8.06
N PHE A 38 5.92 -9.38 8.00
CA PHE A 38 6.43 -10.72 8.14
C PHE A 38 6.39 -11.42 6.79
N PHE A 39 7.54 -11.94 6.40
CA PHE A 39 7.72 -12.76 5.21
C PHE A 39 7.86 -14.22 5.63
N ARG A 40 7.63 -15.13 4.68
CA ARG A 40 7.98 -16.52 4.89
C ARG A 40 9.50 -16.65 4.88
N ASP A 41 10.02 -17.56 5.70
CA ASP A 41 11.44 -17.88 5.70
C ASP A 41 11.93 -18.24 4.29
N GLY A 42 13.05 -17.66 3.88
CA GLY A 42 13.63 -17.79 2.55
C GLY A 42 13.10 -16.84 1.46
N ASP A 43 12.10 -15.98 1.74
CA ASP A 43 11.70 -14.94 0.79
C ASP A 43 12.70 -13.76 0.80
N GLU A 44 13.17 -13.36 -0.39
CA GLU A 44 14.02 -12.17 -0.54
C GLU A 44 13.18 -10.89 -0.45
N VAL A 45 13.61 -9.94 0.38
CA VAL A 45 12.93 -8.64 0.58
C VAL A 45 13.13 -7.69 -0.61
N LYS A 46 14.07 -7.98 -1.52
CA LYS A 46 14.42 -7.07 -2.61
C LYS A 46 13.51 -7.24 -3.83
N GLY A 47 12.69 -6.21 -4.08
CA GLY A 47 12.18 -5.88 -5.41
C GLY A 47 10.80 -6.42 -5.79
N LEU A 48 10.16 -7.28 -5.00
CA LEU A 48 8.88 -7.87 -5.37
C LEU A 48 7.91 -7.97 -4.18
N TRP A 49 7.44 -6.82 -3.70
CA TRP A 49 6.24 -6.73 -2.85
C TRP A 49 4.98 -7.22 -3.57
N LEU A 50 5.02 -7.25 -4.91
CA LEU A 50 3.87 -7.50 -5.73
C LEU A 50 3.52 -8.98 -5.79
N SER A 51 4.48 -9.92 -5.71
CA SER A 51 4.22 -11.34 -6.03
C SER A 51 4.19 -12.30 -4.84
N LYS A 52 4.20 -11.81 -3.60
CA LYS A 52 4.36 -12.63 -2.39
C LYS A 52 3.19 -12.48 -1.42
N THR A 53 2.88 -13.57 -0.71
CA THR A 53 1.96 -13.52 0.42
C THR A 53 2.71 -12.93 1.61
N VAL A 54 2.20 -11.83 2.16
CA VAL A 54 2.79 -11.16 3.32
C VAL A 54 1.77 -11.04 4.44
N LEU A 55 2.25 -11.18 5.68
CA LEU A 55 1.51 -10.82 6.87
C LEU A 55 1.99 -9.43 7.32
N ARG A 56 1.06 -8.53 7.56
CA ARG A 56 1.33 -7.19 8.10
C ARG A 56 0.55 -6.99 9.39
N ILE A 57 1.22 -6.47 10.41
CA ILE A 57 0.59 -5.87 11.58
C ILE A 57 0.80 -4.36 11.49
N ARG A 58 -0.29 -3.61 11.40
CA ARG A 58 -0.28 -2.14 11.34
C ARG A 58 -0.75 -1.56 12.66
N THR A 59 0.01 -0.62 13.21
CA THR A 59 -0.35 0.16 14.41
C THR A 59 -0.68 1.60 14.02
N VAL A 60 -1.83 2.09 14.48
CA VAL A 60 -2.27 3.49 14.34
C VAL A 60 -2.97 3.90 15.63
N ASN A 61 -2.43 4.89 16.36
CA ASN A 61 -3.00 5.38 17.63
C ASN A 61 -3.38 4.23 18.60
N ASP A 62 -2.41 3.35 18.91
CA ASP A 62 -2.56 2.16 19.77
C ASP A 62 -3.54 1.08 19.25
N ARG A 63 -4.11 1.26 18.06
CA ARG A 63 -4.95 0.25 17.41
C ARG A 63 -4.13 -0.61 16.47
N HIS A 64 -4.20 -1.92 16.67
CA HIS A 64 -3.55 -2.90 15.81
C HIS A 64 -4.52 -3.48 14.77
N THR A 65 -4.08 -3.57 13.52
CA THR A 65 -4.79 -4.22 12.42
C THR A 65 -3.90 -5.28 11.79
N LEU A 66 -4.36 -6.52 11.81
CA LEU A 66 -3.70 -7.63 11.13
C LEU A 66 -4.21 -7.74 9.70
N THR A 67 -3.33 -7.85 8.72
CA THR A 67 -3.67 -8.00 7.30
C THR A 67 -2.81 -9.08 6.66
N VAL A 68 -3.44 -10.01 5.94
CA VAL A 68 -2.74 -10.93 5.04
C VAL A 68 -2.97 -10.44 3.62
N LYS A 69 -1.92 -9.98 2.93
CA LYS A 69 -1.98 -9.65 1.50
C LYS A 69 -1.52 -10.88 0.74
N GLN A 70 -2.42 -11.48 -0.04
CA GLN A 70 -2.12 -12.58 -0.95
C GLN A 70 -2.01 -12.03 -2.36
N HIS A 71 -0.94 -12.37 -3.08
CA HIS A 71 -0.87 -12.04 -4.49
C HIS A 71 -1.95 -12.81 -5.24
N ARG A 72 -2.78 -12.09 -5.99
CA ARG A 72 -3.56 -12.63 -7.09
C ARG A 72 -3.00 -11.98 -8.34
N CYS A 73 -2.38 -12.78 -9.20
CA CYS A 73 -2.04 -12.31 -10.53
C CYS A 73 -3.38 -12.14 -11.25
N ASP A 74 -3.73 -10.91 -11.62
CA ASP A 74 -4.71 -10.71 -12.69
C ASP A 74 -3.95 -10.86 -14.00
N ASP A 75 -4.49 -11.64 -14.94
CA ASP A 75 -3.88 -11.93 -16.26
C ASP A 75 -3.68 -10.68 -17.15
N SER A 76 -4.07 -9.49 -16.66
CA SER A 76 -3.96 -8.21 -17.38
C SER A 76 -2.56 -7.59 -17.37
N ASP A 77 -1.62 -8.08 -16.55
CA ASP A 77 -0.24 -7.56 -16.48
C ASP A 77 0.64 -8.00 -17.68
N GLN A 78 0.08 -8.71 -18.68
CA GLN A 78 0.80 -9.15 -19.88
C GLN A 78 0.86 -8.11 -21.03
N PHE A 79 0.35 -6.90 -20.84
CA PHE A 79 0.41 -5.83 -21.84
C PHE A 79 1.22 -4.65 -21.34
N ASN A 80 2.55 -4.77 -21.38
CA ASN A 80 3.49 -3.64 -21.52
C ASN A 80 4.79 -4.14 -22.16
#